data_AF-A0A951TKP6-F1
#
_entry.id   AF-A0A951TKP6-F1
#
_cell.length_a   1.000
_cell.length_b   1.000
_cell.length_c   1.000
_cell.angle_alpha   90.00
_cell.angle_beta   90.00
_cell.angle_gamma   90.00
#
_symmetry.space_group_name_H-M   'P 1'
#
loop_
_entity.id
_entity.type
_entity.pdbx_description
1 polymer ?
#
loop_
_entity_poly.entity_id
_entity_poly.type
_entity_poly.pdbx_seq_one_letter_code
_entity_poly.pdbx_strand_id
1 'polypeptide(L)'
;MPGRVWTKEKLIAEIKRLHAEGADLSPTAIQKTHSALFSSARSGSHFGSWRDAIEAAGLDYDDLKRVKQRWSREEILLRIREMHTQGHDLLDPKFKIKNRSLYLAACAHRYFGSWRRAVEAAGLDHETMREGHIWTRTRILRTIQQLSQENKPLGWAYIEEHEPGIYRAARRKENFGSWAAALQAAGVENTSLRGRGTSVITGITPTMMMSAHEDGAEVPAGEPPDAKFECKA
;
A
#
# COMPACT_ATOMS: atom_id res chain seq x y z
N MET A 1 7.73 4.19 63.62
CA MET A 1 6.35 4.29 63.10
C MET A 1 6.07 3.02 62.30
N PRO A 2 5.22 2.08 62.78
CA PRO A 2 4.89 0.91 61.98
C PRO A 2 4.14 1.36 60.72
N GLY A 3 4.70 1.06 59.55
CA GLY A 3 4.11 1.41 58.26
C GLY A 3 2.75 0.73 58.09
N ARG A 4 1.80 1.45 57.47
CA ARG A 4 0.46 0.93 57.19
C ARG A 4 0.58 -0.32 56.30
N VAL A 5 0.36 -1.50 56.88
CA VAL A 5 0.42 -2.77 56.13
C VAL A 5 -0.82 -2.88 55.24
N TRP A 6 -0.62 -2.81 53.93
CA TRP A 6 -1.66 -2.96 52.92
C TRP A 6 -1.91 -4.43 52.59
N THR A 7 -3.17 -4.84 52.68
CA THR A 7 -3.66 -6.13 52.16
C THR A 7 -4.65 -5.87 51.04
N LYS A 8 -4.97 -6.88 50.21
CA LYS A 8 -5.92 -6.74 49.10
C LYS A 8 -7.29 -6.23 49.58
N GLU A 9 -7.74 -6.73 50.73
CA GLU A 9 -9.02 -6.39 51.35
C GLU A 9 -9.02 -4.94 51.84
N LYS A 10 -7.93 -4.50 52.48
CA LYS A 10 -7.78 -3.09 52.91
C LYS A 10 -7.72 -2.13 51.73
N LEU A 11 -7.05 -2.53 50.65
CA LEU A 11 -6.99 -1.74 49.42
C LEU A 11 -8.38 -1.60 48.79
N ILE A 12 -9.15 -2.70 48.67
CA ILE A 12 -10.54 -2.66 48.18
C ILE A 12 -11.43 -1.80 49.06
N ALA A 13 -11.34 -1.96 50.39
CA ALA A 13 -12.13 -1.19 51.35
C ALA A 13 -11.83 0.31 51.23
N GLU A 14 -10.56 0.69 51.11
CA GLU A 14 -10.16 2.09 50.94
C GLU A 14 -10.61 2.66 49.60
N ILE A 15 -10.51 1.89 48.50
CA ILE A 15 -11.03 2.29 47.19
C ILE A 15 -12.54 2.55 47.23
N LYS A 16 -13.31 1.65 47.85
CA LYS A 16 -14.76 1.81 48.01
C LYS A 16 -15.12 3.02 48.88
N ARG A 17 -14.37 3.25 49.97
CA ARG A 17 -14.53 4.43 50.83
C ARG A 17 -14.33 5.72 50.03
N LEU A 18 -13.22 5.82 49.29
CA LEU A 18 -12.91 6.98 48.47
C LEU A 18 -13.95 7.20 47.35
N HIS A 19 -14.46 6.12 46.75
CA HIS A 19 -15.56 6.20 45.78
C HIS A 19 -16.84 6.77 46.40
N ALA A 20 -17.23 6.28 47.58
CA ALA A 20 -18.42 6.76 48.30
C ALA A 20 -18.31 8.22 48.74
N GLU A 21 -17.09 8.71 49.00
CA GLU A 21 -16.80 10.11 49.31
C GLU A 21 -16.77 11.02 48.07
N GLY A 22 -16.96 10.47 46.87
CA GLY A 22 -16.90 11.23 45.62
C GLY A 22 -15.49 11.68 45.25
N ALA A 23 -14.46 11.04 45.80
CA ALA A 23 -13.08 11.35 45.45
C ALA A 23 -12.78 10.96 44.00
N ASP A 24 -11.94 11.75 43.33
CA ASP A 24 -11.51 11.44 41.96
C ASP A 24 -10.55 10.23 41.97
N LEU A 25 -11.07 9.08 41.56
CA LEU A 25 -10.33 7.81 41.49
C LEU A 25 -9.47 7.65 40.23
N SER A 26 -9.36 8.68 39.38
CA SER A 26 -8.50 8.62 38.20
C SER A 26 -7.03 8.40 38.61
N PRO A 27 -6.24 7.66 37.82
CA PRO A 27 -4.85 7.34 38.17
C PRO A 27 -4.02 8.59 38.52
N THR A 28 -4.21 9.68 37.77
CA THR A 28 -3.48 10.94 38.00
C THR A 28 -3.90 11.62 39.30
N ALA A 29 -5.18 11.59 39.66
CA ALA A 29 -5.68 12.20 40.89
C ALA A 29 -5.25 11.39 42.12
N ILE A 30 -5.39 10.06 42.07
CA ILE A 30 -5.02 9.18 43.17
C ILE A 30 -3.51 9.09 43.37
N GLN A 31 -2.72 9.11 42.30
CA GLN A 31 -1.26 9.18 42.43
C GLN A 31 -0.80 10.44 43.19
N LYS A 32 -1.50 11.57 43.00
CA LYS A 32 -1.18 12.84 43.68
C LYS A 32 -1.68 12.90 45.12
N THR A 33 -2.89 12.42 45.37
CA THR A 33 -3.57 12.57 46.68
C THR A 33 -3.31 11.40 47.62
N HIS A 34 -3.22 10.17 47.09
CA HIS A 34 -3.13 8.92 47.86
C HIS A 34 -2.05 7.99 47.27
N SER A 35 -0.82 8.51 47.15
CA SER A 35 0.31 7.82 46.49
C SER A 35 0.67 6.45 47.08
N ALA A 36 0.54 6.28 48.40
CA ALA A 36 0.80 5.01 49.09
C ALA A 36 -0.25 3.94 48.76
N LEU A 37 -1.52 4.33 48.64
CA LEU A 37 -2.61 3.46 48.18
C LEU A 37 -2.37 3.03 46.73
N PHE A 38 -2.07 4.00 45.86
CA PHE A 38 -1.81 3.77 44.44
C PHE A 38 -0.66 2.79 44.19
N SER A 39 0.47 3.03 44.86
CA SER A 39 1.69 2.23 44.69
C SER A 39 1.50 0.80 45.22
N SER A 40 0.80 0.65 46.35
CA SER A 40 0.54 -0.66 46.95
C SER A 40 -0.44 -1.48 46.12
N ALA A 41 -1.51 -0.86 45.61
CA ALA A 41 -2.47 -1.52 44.73
C ALA A 41 -1.82 -2.02 43.42
N ARG A 42 -0.91 -1.22 42.84
CA ARG A 42 -0.14 -1.58 41.65
C ARG A 42 0.97 -2.60 41.89
N SER A 43 1.29 -2.93 43.14
CA SER A 43 2.32 -3.92 43.43
C SER A 43 1.89 -5.28 42.87
N GLY A 44 2.84 -6.02 42.29
CA GLY A 44 2.61 -7.38 41.80
C GLY A 44 2.20 -8.36 42.90
N SER A 45 2.52 -8.06 44.17
CA SER A 45 2.04 -8.83 45.33
C SER A 45 0.54 -8.66 45.62
N HIS A 46 -0.08 -7.61 45.08
CA HIS A 46 -1.49 -7.29 45.27
C HIS A 46 -2.26 -7.50 43.96
N PHE A 47 -2.58 -6.42 43.24
CA PHE A 47 -3.40 -6.50 42.03
C PHE A 47 -2.59 -6.36 40.74
N GLY A 48 -1.33 -5.90 40.81
CA GLY A 48 -0.46 -5.70 39.64
C GLY A 48 -0.78 -4.44 38.83
N SER A 49 -2.03 -3.96 38.83
CA SER A 49 -2.40 -2.68 38.25
C SER A 49 -3.48 -1.94 39.04
N TRP A 50 -3.60 -0.63 38.83
CA TRP A 50 -4.67 0.17 39.43
C TRP A 50 -6.04 -0.17 38.84
N ARG A 51 -6.08 -0.57 37.55
CA ARG A 51 -7.30 -1.05 36.89
C ARG A 51 -7.83 -2.28 37.61
N ASP A 52 -6.97 -3.28 37.81
CA ASP A 52 -7.37 -4.55 38.43
C ASP A 52 -7.85 -4.33 39.88
N ALA A 53 -7.24 -3.40 40.62
CA ALA A 53 -7.68 -3.04 41.96
C ALA A 53 -9.07 -2.37 42.00
N ILE A 54 -9.37 -1.53 41.01
CA ILE A 54 -10.67 -0.84 40.85
C ILE A 54 -11.75 -1.84 40.45
N GLU A 55 -11.45 -2.71 39.48
CA GLU A 55 -12.36 -3.77 39.03
C GLU A 55 -12.63 -4.79 40.16
N ALA A 56 -11.62 -5.14 40.95
CA ALA A 56 -11.78 -5.97 42.16
C ALA A 56 -12.63 -5.29 43.26
N ALA A 57 -12.72 -3.96 43.25
CA ALA A 57 -13.63 -3.22 44.11
C ALA A 57 -15.08 -3.19 43.56
N GLY A 58 -15.34 -3.79 42.41
CA GLY A 58 -16.66 -3.81 41.77
C GLY A 58 -17.02 -2.50 41.09
N LEU A 59 -16.03 -1.67 40.77
CA LEU A 59 -16.21 -0.40 40.07
C LEU A 59 -15.76 -0.54 38.62
N ASP A 60 -16.43 0.14 37.70
CA ASP A 60 -15.98 0.23 36.31
C ASP A 60 -14.85 1.26 36.19
N TYR A 61 -13.63 0.77 35.94
CA TYR A 61 -12.47 1.63 35.74
C TYR A 61 -12.63 2.60 34.56
N ASP A 62 -13.37 2.20 33.52
CA ASP A 62 -13.54 3.01 32.32
C ASP A 62 -14.47 4.21 32.52
N ASP A 63 -15.28 4.22 33.57
CA ASP A 63 -16.06 5.39 34.01
C ASP A 63 -15.24 6.36 34.87
N LEU A 64 -14.18 5.87 35.52
CA LEU A 64 -13.34 6.64 36.45
C LEU A 64 -12.14 7.33 35.78
N LYS A 65 -11.83 6.98 34.52
CA LYS A 65 -10.79 7.66 33.74
C LYS A 65 -11.28 9.04 33.26
N ARG A 66 -10.52 10.09 33.59
CA ARG A 66 -10.79 11.47 33.12
C ARG A 66 -10.85 11.61 31.60
N VAL A 67 -10.12 10.76 30.87
CA VAL A 67 -10.10 10.76 29.41
C VAL A 67 -10.66 9.42 28.94
N LYS A 68 -11.88 9.43 28.37
CA LYS A 68 -12.43 8.25 27.71
C LYS A 68 -11.52 7.86 26.55
N GLN A 69 -11.29 6.57 26.40
CA GLN A 69 -10.49 6.05 25.31
C GLN A 69 -11.22 6.39 24.00
N ARG A 70 -10.68 7.30 23.19
CA ARG A 70 -11.36 7.79 21.97
C ARG A 70 -11.55 6.71 20.89
N TRP A 71 -10.80 5.63 20.97
CA TRP A 71 -10.80 4.58 19.96
C TRP A 71 -10.81 3.21 20.63
N SER A 72 -11.70 2.34 20.16
CA SER A 72 -11.66 0.88 20.32
C SER A 72 -11.01 0.21 19.10
N ARG A 73 -10.67 -1.08 19.20
CA ARG A 73 -10.18 -1.83 18.03
C ARG A 73 -11.26 -1.90 16.96
N GLU A 74 -12.49 -2.14 17.40
CA GLU A 74 -13.68 -2.33 16.59
C GLU A 74 -14.03 -1.06 15.81
N GLU A 75 -14.00 0.11 16.46
CA GLU A 75 -14.20 1.40 15.77
C GLU A 75 -13.13 1.68 14.73
N ILE A 76 -11.87 1.35 15.01
CA ILE A 76 -10.78 1.53 14.04
C ILE A 76 -11.06 0.68 12.80
N LEU A 77 -11.41 -0.60 12.97
CA LEU A 77 -11.72 -1.51 11.85
C LEU A 77 -12.96 -1.07 11.07
N LEU A 78 -14.02 -0.65 11.79
CA LEU A 78 -15.23 -0.12 11.16
C LEU A 78 -14.89 1.09 10.29
N ARG A 79 -14.12 2.04 10.82
CA ARG A 79 -13.78 3.27 10.10
C ARG A 79 -12.85 3.01 8.91
N ILE A 80 -11.92 2.06 9.02
CA ILE A 80 -11.07 1.65 7.88
C ILE A 80 -11.93 1.07 6.76
N ARG A 81 -12.86 0.16 7.07
CA ARG A 81 -13.78 -0.42 6.08
C ARG A 81 -14.66 0.65 5.43
N GLU A 82 -15.21 1.55 6.23
CA GLU A 82 -16.05 2.63 5.74
C GLU A 82 -15.28 3.53 4.74
N MET A 83 -14.06 3.92 5.08
CA MET A 83 -13.21 4.72 4.19
C MET A 83 -12.92 3.99 2.87
N HIS A 84 -12.66 2.69 2.93
CA HIS A 84 -12.47 1.87 1.73
C HIS A 84 -13.74 1.82 0.87
N THR A 85 -14.91 1.61 1.48
CA THR A 85 -16.20 1.58 0.75
C THR A 85 -16.57 2.93 0.16
N GLN A 86 -16.10 4.03 0.74
CA GLN A 86 -16.26 5.38 0.22
C GLN A 86 -15.30 5.69 -0.95
N GLY A 87 -14.47 4.72 -1.36
CA GLY A 87 -13.52 4.88 -2.46
C GLY A 87 -12.28 5.69 -2.08
N HIS A 88 -12.01 5.90 -0.79
CA HIS A 88 -10.77 6.54 -0.38
C HIS A 88 -9.58 5.61 -0.62
N ASP A 89 -8.55 6.15 -1.26
CA ASP A 89 -7.25 5.51 -1.36
C ASP A 89 -6.55 5.50 0.01
N LEU A 90 -6.55 4.34 0.67
CA LEU A 90 -5.95 4.14 1.99
C LEU A 90 -4.41 4.17 1.97
N LEU A 91 -3.79 4.14 0.78
CA LEU A 91 -2.34 4.19 0.59
C LEU A 91 -1.86 5.60 0.21
N ASP A 92 -2.77 6.51 -0.16
CA ASP A 92 -2.42 7.90 -0.48
C ASP A 92 -1.67 8.55 0.70
N PRO A 93 -0.46 9.11 0.48
CA PRO A 93 0.26 9.89 1.48
C PRO A 93 -0.56 11.05 2.09
N LYS A 94 -1.59 11.57 1.40
CA LYS A 94 -2.49 12.58 1.94
C LYS A 94 -3.55 11.99 2.89
N PHE A 95 -3.88 10.70 2.77
CA PHE A 95 -4.85 10.03 3.63
C PHE A 95 -4.43 10.10 5.10
N LYS A 96 -3.16 9.78 5.40
CA LYS A 96 -2.60 9.88 6.77
C LYS A 96 -2.62 11.29 7.35
N ILE A 97 -2.60 12.32 6.50
CA ILE A 97 -2.62 13.72 6.93
C ILE A 97 -4.07 14.12 7.27
N LYS A 98 -5.01 13.82 6.38
CA LYS A 98 -6.44 14.12 6.57
C LYS A 98 -7.05 13.32 7.72
N ASN A 99 -6.70 12.04 7.84
CA ASN A 99 -7.24 11.10 8.82
C ASN A 99 -6.25 10.80 9.95
N ARG A 100 -5.50 11.81 10.40
CA ARG A 100 -4.40 11.65 11.38
C ARG A 100 -4.82 10.93 12.66
N SER A 101 -6.00 11.24 13.22
CA SER A 101 -6.45 10.63 14.47
C SER A 101 -6.67 9.12 14.32
N LEU A 102 -7.34 8.68 13.25
CA LEU A 102 -7.55 7.27 12.94
C LEU A 102 -6.21 6.57 12.67
N TYR A 103 -5.35 7.19 11.86
CA TYR A 103 -4.06 6.61 11.48
C TYR A 103 -3.16 6.38 12.69
N LEU A 104 -3.05 7.37 13.59
CA LEU A 104 -2.26 7.25 14.83
C LEU A 104 -2.87 6.22 15.78
N ALA A 105 -4.19 6.14 15.87
CA ALA A 105 -4.86 5.12 16.66
C ALA A 105 -4.54 3.71 16.13
N ALA A 106 -4.72 3.47 14.83
CA ALA A 106 -4.38 2.20 14.20
C ALA A 106 -2.90 1.80 14.40
N CYS A 107 -1.98 2.76 14.27
CA CYS A 107 -0.54 2.51 14.47
C CYS A 107 -0.13 2.30 15.93
N ALA A 108 -0.96 2.64 16.92
CA ALA A 108 -0.56 2.46 18.31
C ALA A 108 -0.50 0.97 18.67
N HIS A 109 0.56 0.57 19.40
CA HIS A 109 0.83 -0.82 19.80
C HIS A 109 -0.32 -1.49 20.54
N ARG A 110 -1.07 -0.74 21.35
CA ARG A 110 -2.24 -1.27 22.09
C ARG A 110 -3.37 -1.75 21.17
N TYR A 111 -3.41 -1.30 19.92
CA TYR A 111 -4.34 -1.78 18.90
C TYR A 111 -3.59 -2.67 17.91
N PHE A 112 -3.15 -2.16 16.76
CA PHE A 112 -2.58 -3.01 15.69
C PHE A 112 -1.08 -2.84 15.51
N GLY A 113 -0.49 -1.78 16.07
CA GLY A 113 0.95 -1.48 16.00
C GLY A 113 1.44 -0.97 14.65
N SER A 114 0.65 -1.11 13.58
CA SER A 114 0.95 -0.52 12.27
C SER A 114 -0.33 -0.35 11.45
N TRP A 115 -0.31 0.59 10.50
CA TRP A 115 -1.42 0.79 9.56
C TRP A 115 -1.71 -0.47 8.74
N ARG A 116 -0.66 -1.10 8.19
CA ARG A 116 -0.77 -2.35 7.42
C ARG A 116 -1.56 -3.42 8.19
N ARG A 117 -1.16 -3.71 9.43
CA ARG A 117 -1.84 -4.71 10.27
C ARG A 117 -3.29 -4.34 10.57
N ALA A 118 -3.60 -3.05 10.69
CA ALA A 118 -4.98 -2.60 10.91
C ALA A 118 -5.85 -2.78 9.65
N VAL A 119 -5.29 -2.51 8.47
CA VAL A 119 -5.95 -2.72 7.17
C VAL A 119 -6.18 -4.21 6.91
N GLU A 120 -5.16 -5.05 7.14
CA GLU A 120 -5.29 -6.53 7.05
C GLU A 120 -6.34 -7.06 8.05
N ALA A 121 -6.33 -6.57 9.29
CA ALA A 121 -7.34 -6.94 10.29
C ALA A 121 -8.75 -6.44 9.94
N ALA A 122 -8.87 -5.44 9.07
CA ALA A 122 -10.15 -4.97 8.54
C ALA A 122 -10.68 -5.87 7.39
N GLY A 123 -9.97 -6.94 7.04
CA GLY A 123 -10.31 -7.84 5.95
C GLY A 123 -9.95 -7.30 4.57
N LEU A 124 -9.10 -6.26 4.50
CA LEU A 124 -8.63 -5.68 3.26
C LEU A 124 -7.24 -6.22 2.94
N ASP A 125 -7.04 -6.64 1.70
CA ASP A 125 -5.74 -7.12 1.26
C ASP A 125 -4.81 -5.93 0.93
N HIS A 126 -3.96 -5.60 1.89
CA HIS A 126 -3.01 -4.50 1.78
C HIS A 126 -2.01 -4.70 0.63
N GLU A 127 -1.62 -5.93 0.29
CA GLU A 127 -0.62 -6.18 -0.75
C GLU A 127 -1.20 -5.95 -2.14
N THR A 128 -2.42 -6.40 -2.43
CA THR A 128 -3.08 -6.09 -3.72
C THR A 128 -3.31 -4.59 -3.91
N MET A 129 -3.67 -3.86 -2.85
CA MET A 129 -3.75 -2.40 -2.89
C MET A 129 -2.39 -1.77 -3.21
N ARG A 130 -1.31 -2.30 -2.63
CA ARG A 130 0.07 -1.83 -2.81
C ARG A 130 0.60 -2.12 -4.20
N GLU A 131 0.23 -3.26 -4.79
CA GLU A 131 0.54 -3.58 -6.18
C GLU A 131 0.00 -2.50 -7.12
N GLY A 132 -1.20 -1.95 -6.87
CA GLY A 132 -1.76 -0.82 -7.61
C GLY A 132 -0.99 0.49 -7.46
N HIS A 133 -0.19 0.66 -6.41
CA HIS A 133 0.57 1.88 -6.11
C HIS A 133 2.06 1.82 -6.46
N ILE A 134 2.66 0.62 -6.46
CA ILE A 134 4.10 0.45 -6.63
C ILE A 134 4.40 -0.26 -7.93
N TRP A 135 5.36 0.30 -8.67
CA TRP A 135 5.93 -0.33 -9.86
C TRP A 135 6.94 -1.39 -9.46
N THR A 136 6.45 -2.59 -9.18
CA THR A 136 7.28 -3.80 -9.07
C THR A 136 7.73 -4.25 -10.46
N ARG A 137 8.84 -5.02 -10.55
CA ARG A 137 9.27 -5.62 -11.83
C ARG A 137 8.12 -6.38 -12.51
N THR A 138 7.43 -7.24 -11.76
CA THR A 138 6.30 -8.02 -12.26
C THR A 138 5.17 -7.15 -12.79
N ARG A 139 4.81 -6.07 -12.09
CA ARG A 139 3.78 -5.14 -12.55
C ARG A 139 4.22 -4.41 -13.82
N ILE A 140 5.46 -3.93 -13.88
CA ILE A 140 6.00 -3.27 -15.07
C ILE A 140 5.88 -4.19 -16.29
N LEU A 141 6.27 -5.47 -16.17
CA LEU A 141 6.17 -6.45 -17.25
C LEU A 141 4.71 -6.69 -17.67
N ARG A 142 3.82 -6.94 -16.71
CA ARG A 142 2.38 -7.15 -16.97
C ARG A 142 1.77 -5.94 -17.68
N THR A 143 2.09 -4.72 -17.22
CA THR A 143 1.57 -3.49 -17.84
C THR A 143 2.13 -3.29 -19.24
N ILE A 144 3.41 -3.55 -19.49
CA ILE A 144 3.98 -3.52 -20.85
C ILE A 144 3.26 -4.51 -21.78
N GLN A 145 3.05 -5.75 -21.33
CA GLN A 145 2.33 -6.77 -22.10
C GLN A 145 0.89 -6.36 -22.40
N GLN A 146 0.20 -5.79 -21.42
CA GLN A 146 -1.15 -5.26 -21.60
C GLN A 146 -1.19 -4.11 -22.62
N LEU A 147 -0.28 -3.14 -22.52
CA LEU A 147 -0.16 -2.05 -23.49
C LEU A 147 0.12 -2.58 -24.90
N SER A 148 0.91 -3.64 -25.02
CA SER A 148 1.16 -4.33 -26.29
C SER A 148 -0.10 -5.01 -26.84
N GLN A 149 -0.87 -5.69 -25.99
CA GLN A 149 -2.14 -6.34 -26.38
C GLN A 149 -3.19 -5.32 -26.82
N GLU A 150 -3.18 -4.13 -26.20
CA GLU A 150 -4.03 -3.00 -26.57
C GLU A 150 -3.54 -2.25 -27.83
N ASN A 151 -2.46 -2.71 -28.48
CA ASN A 151 -1.81 -2.06 -29.63
C ASN A 151 -1.42 -0.59 -29.38
N LYS A 152 -1.14 -0.21 -28.13
CA LYS A 152 -0.67 1.14 -27.81
C LYS A 152 0.80 1.32 -28.21
N PRO A 153 1.22 2.51 -28.65
CA PRO A 153 2.63 2.76 -28.95
C PRO A 153 3.51 2.56 -27.71
N LEU A 154 4.48 1.64 -27.80
CA LEU A 154 5.44 1.37 -26.71
C LEU A 154 6.73 2.21 -26.82
N GLY A 155 6.76 3.14 -27.78
CA GLY A 155 7.85 4.10 -27.94
C GLY A 155 7.99 4.98 -26.70
N TRP A 156 9.23 5.25 -26.30
CA TRP A 156 9.51 5.96 -25.05
C TRP A 156 8.82 7.33 -24.97
N ALA A 157 8.71 8.07 -26.09
CA ALA A 157 8.08 9.38 -26.14
C ALA A 157 6.58 9.31 -25.79
N TYR A 158 5.85 8.33 -26.35
CA TYR A 158 4.44 8.13 -26.07
C TYR A 158 4.21 7.76 -24.61
N ILE A 159 5.01 6.83 -24.08
CA ILE A 159 4.87 6.35 -22.69
C ILE A 159 5.26 7.45 -21.70
N GLU A 160 6.29 8.26 -21.98
CA GLU A 160 6.65 9.38 -21.11
C GLU A 160 5.55 10.44 -21.01
N GLU A 161 4.82 10.67 -22.11
CA GLU A 161 3.70 11.62 -22.15
C GLU A 161 2.44 11.08 -21.48
N HIS A 162 2.07 9.83 -21.76
CA HIS A 162 0.78 9.27 -21.34
C HIS A 162 0.84 8.47 -20.04
N GLU A 163 1.98 7.83 -19.76
CA GLU A 163 2.19 6.93 -18.61
C GLU A 163 3.57 7.16 -17.95
N PRO A 164 3.90 8.39 -17.49
CA PRO A 164 5.23 8.72 -16.97
C PRO A 164 5.66 7.87 -15.76
N GLY A 165 4.68 7.32 -15.03
CA GLY A 165 4.92 6.48 -13.86
C GLY A 165 5.68 5.20 -14.19
N ILE A 166 5.20 4.42 -15.16
CA ILE A 166 5.83 3.16 -15.55
C ILE A 166 7.18 3.41 -16.21
N TYR A 167 7.29 4.46 -17.04
CA TYR A 167 8.53 4.81 -17.72
C TYR A 167 9.66 5.14 -16.72
N ARG A 168 9.38 6.03 -15.76
CA ARG A 168 10.34 6.39 -14.71
C ARG A 168 10.71 5.19 -13.84
N ALA A 169 9.75 4.32 -13.53
CA ALA A 169 10.00 3.14 -12.71
C ALA A 169 10.86 2.09 -13.42
N ALA A 170 10.59 1.80 -14.69
CA ALA A 170 11.35 0.84 -15.49
C ALA A 170 12.83 1.23 -15.61
N ARG A 171 13.12 2.55 -15.71
CA ARG A 171 14.47 3.10 -15.81
C ARG A 171 15.28 3.07 -14.51
N ARG A 172 14.67 2.75 -13.38
CA ARG A 172 15.42 2.61 -12.12
C ARG A 172 16.31 1.37 -12.15
N LYS A 173 17.51 1.47 -11.56
CA LYS A 173 18.51 0.39 -11.60
C LYS A 173 18.03 -0.86 -10.86
N GLU A 174 17.27 -0.68 -9.79
CA GLU A 174 16.63 -1.76 -9.02
C GLU A 174 15.53 -2.49 -9.80
N ASN A 175 15.03 -1.92 -10.90
CA ASN A 175 14.09 -2.56 -11.82
C ASN A 175 14.85 -3.05 -13.07
N PHE A 176 14.79 -2.34 -14.19
CA PHE A 176 15.40 -2.80 -15.46
C PHE A 176 16.56 -1.90 -15.92
N GLY A 177 16.76 -0.74 -15.29
CA GLY A 177 17.78 0.25 -15.65
C GLY A 177 17.51 1.03 -16.93
N SER A 178 16.66 0.51 -17.84
CA SER A 178 16.21 1.22 -19.04
C SER A 178 14.83 0.73 -19.49
N TRP A 179 14.12 1.57 -20.26
CA TRP A 179 12.84 1.18 -20.88
C TRP A 179 13.03 0.05 -21.91
N ALA A 180 14.11 0.10 -22.69
CA ALA A 180 14.43 -0.94 -23.66
C ALA A 180 14.64 -2.31 -23.01
N ALA A 181 15.36 -2.37 -21.89
CA ALA A 181 15.55 -3.62 -21.14
C ALA A 181 14.23 -4.15 -20.55
N ALA A 182 13.31 -3.27 -20.14
CA ALA A 182 11.99 -3.67 -19.67
C ALA A 182 11.12 -4.26 -20.80
N LEU A 183 11.16 -3.68 -22.00
CA LEU A 183 10.47 -4.22 -23.19
C LEU A 183 11.01 -5.60 -23.59
N GLN A 184 12.35 -5.74 -23.60
CA GLN A 184 13.00 -7.03 -23.85
C GLN A 184 12.60 -8.09 -22.83
N ALA A 185 12.62 -7.74 -21.54
CA ALA A 185 12.20 -8.65 -20.47
C ALA A 185 10.70 -9.00 -20.53
N ALA A 186 9.87 -8.12 -21.11
CA ALA A 186 8.44 -8.37 -21.31
C ALA A 186 8.15 -9.24 -22.54
N GLY A 187 9.17 -9.55 -23.35
CA GLY A 187 9.03 -10.30 -24.60
C GLY A 187 8.42 -9.49 -25.74
N VAL A 188 8.46 -8.15 -25.66
CA VAL A 188 7.92 -7.26 -26.68
C VAL A 188 9.06 -6.68 -27.50
N GLU A 189 9.08 -6.97 -28.81
CA GLU A 189 10.08 -6.41 -29.71
C GLU A 189 9.90 -4.88 -29.82
N ASN A 190 10.89 -4.14 -29.31
CA ASN A 190 10.96 -2.70 -29.43
C ASN A 190 11.38 -2.32 -30.86
N THR A 191 10.45 -2.40 -31.81
CA THR A 191 10.65 -1.81 -33.14
C THR A 191 10.46 -0.30 -33.06
N SER A 192 11.31 0.38 -32.29
CA SER A 192 11.44 1.83 -32.43
C SER A 192 12.25 2.09 -33.70
N LEU A 193 11.52 2.50 -34.74
CA LEU A 193 12.03 3.25 -35.88
C LEU A 193 13.20 4.14 -35.43
N ARG A 194 14.37 3.88 -36.02
CA ARG A 194 15.49 4.82 -36.03
C ARG A 194 15.01 6.10 -36.71
N GLY A 195 14.46 7.04 -35.94
CA GLY A 195 14.32 8.43 -36.35
C GLY A 195 15.69 9.09 -36.50
N ARG A 196 16.46 8.67 -37.51
CA ARG A 196 17.48 9.51 -38.13
C ARG A 196 16.77 10.22 -39.26
N GLY A 197 16.66 11.54 -39.16
CA GLY A 197 16.23 12.37 -40.27
C GLY A 197 17.08 12.04 -41.49
N THR A 198 16.47 11.38 -42.48
CA THR A 198 17.04 11.29 -43.81
C THR A 198 16.80 12.65 -44.45
N SER A 199 17.82 13.50 -44.41
CA SER A 199 17.94 14.61 -45.35
C SER A 199 17.74 14.05 -46.76
N VAL A 200 16.66 14.48 -47.40
CA VAL A 200 16.49 14.36 -48.83
C VAL A 200 17.61 15.18 -49.47
N ILE A 201 18.70 14.53 -49.88
CA ILE A 201 19.64 15.12 -50.82
C ILE A 201 19.05 14.85 -52.22
N THR A 202 18.26 15.81 -52.68
CA THR A 202 18.04 16.00 -54.11
C THR A 202 19.37 16.40 -54.74
N GLY A 203 20.00 15.46 -55.43
CA GLY A 203 21.18 15.68 -56.25
C GLY A 203 21.07 14.82 -57.51
N ILE A 204 20.15 15.19 -58.39
CA ILE A 204 20.11 14.66 -59.75
C ILE A 204 21.16 15.45 -60.55
N THR A 205 22.26 14.79 -60.92
CA THR A 205 23.07 15.18 -62.07
C THR A 205 22.69 14.30 -63.27
N PRO A 206 22.58 14.85 -64.49
CA PRO A 206 22.28 14.09 -65.68
C PRO A 206 23.55 13.65 -66.43
N THR A 207 23.38 12.66 -67.31
CA THR A 207 24.05 12.52 -68.62
C THR A 207 25.03 11.35 -68.83
N MET A 208 24.69 10.59 -69.90
CA MET A 208 25.51 9.85 -70.88
C MET A 208 25.75 8.34 -70.77
N MET A 209 24.89 7.61 -71.51
CA MET A 209 25.15 6.74 -72.69
C MET A 209 26.08 5.50 -72.64
N MET A 210 25.51 4.43 -73.22
CA MET A 210 26.10 3.34 -74.06
C MET A 210 26.97 2.30 -73.33
N SER A 211 26.87 0.98 -73.53
CA SER A 211 26.17 0.11 -74.49
C SER A 211 26.13 -1.36 -73.99
N ALA A 212 25.11 -2.10 -74.44
CA ALA A 212 25.05 -3.52 -74.84
C ALA A 212 25.77 -4.64 -74.04
N HIS A 213 25.01 -5.63 -73.58
CA HIS A 213 24.96 -6.97 -74.22
C HIS A 213 23.77 -7.81 -73.71
N GLU A 214 23.20 -8.59 -74.62
CA GLU A 214 22.11 -9.54 -74.46
C GLU A 214 22.58 -10.87 -73.86
N ASP A 215 21.65 -11.58 -73.21
CA ASP A 215 21.47 -13.05 -73.11
C ASP A 215 20.57 -13.27 -71.87
N GLY A 216 19.37 -13.85 -71.91
CA GLY A 216 18.87 -14.93 -72.75
C GLY A 216 18.72 -16.19 -71.90
N ALA A 217 17.57 -16.38 -71.20
CA ALA A 217 17.07 -17.69 -70.74
C ALA A 217 15.70 -17.57 -70.02
N GLU A 218 14.64 -17.74 -70.81
CA GLU A 218 13.62 -18.80 -70.70
C GLU A 218 13.02 -19.17 -69.32
N VAL A 219 11.71 -18.93 -69.22
CA VAL A 219 10.73 -19.47 -68.26
C VAL A 219 10.35 -20.92 -68.68
N PRO A 220 9.88 -21.80 -67.77
CA PRO A 220 8.41 -21.98 -67.64
C PRO A 220 7.98 -22.19 -66.17
N ALA A 221 6.93 -21.52 -65.69
CA ALA A 221 5.52 -21.96 -65.71
C ALA A 221 5.29 -23.32 -65.02
N GLY A 222 4.78 -23.25 -63.78
CA GLY A 222 4.18 -24.36 -63.05
C GLY A 222 2.93 -23.86 -62.32
N GLU A 223 1.77 -24.33 -62.78
CA GLU A 223 0.40 -24.06 -62.30
C GLU A 223 0.15 -24.45 -60.83
N PRO A 224 -0.86 -23.84 -60.17
CA PRO A 224 -1.35 -24.20 -58.84
C PRO A 224 -2.52 -25.19 -58.93
N PRO A 225 -2.73 -26.00 -57.87
CA PRO A 225 -4.07 -26.07 -57.26
C PRO A 225 -3.94 -26.28 -55.72
N ASP A 226 -4.93 -26.17 -54.84
CA ASP A 226 -6.37 -26.04 -54.96
C ASP A 226 -6.87 -25.52 -53.61
N ALA A 227 -7.90 -24.68 -53.65
CA ALA A 227 -8.65 -24.29 -52.46
C ALA A 227 -9.57 -25.45 -52.04
N LYS A 228 -9.50 -25.87 -50.78
CA LYS A 228 -10.64 -26.52 -50.13
C LYS A 228 -10.96 -25.82 -48.81
N PHE A 229 -12.09 -25.13 -48.87
CA PHE A 229 -12.99 -24.82 -47.78
C PHE A 229 -13.24 -26.06 -46.92
N GLU A 230 -13.13 -25.92 -45.61
CA GLU A 230 -14.04 -26.59 -44.69
C GLU A 230 -14.36 -25.64 -43.53
N CYS A 231 -15.65 -25.52 -43.28
CA CYS A 231 -16.31 -24.62 -42.35
C CYS A 231 -17.34 -25.47 -41.60
N LYS A 232 -17.57 -25.13 -40.33
CA LYS A 232 -18.57 -25.68 -39.37
C LYS A 232 -18.10 -26.89 -38.55
N ALA A 233 -18.48 -27.05 -37.29
CA ALA A 233 -19.30 -26.29 -36.34
C ALA A 233 -18.87 -26.68 -34.92
#